data_AF-A0A2M7X1H3-F1
#
_entry.id   AF-A0A2M7X1H3-F1
#
_cell.length_a   1.000
_cell.length_b   1.000
_cell.length_c   1.000
_cell.angle_alpha   90.00
_cell.angle_beta   90.00
_cell.angle_gamma   90.00
#
_symmetry.space_group_name_H-M   'P 1'
#
loop_
_entity.id
_entity.type
_entity.pdbx_description
1 polymer ?
#
loop_
_entity_poly.entity_id
_entity_poly.type
_entity_poly.pdbx_seq_one_letter_code
_entity_poly.pdbx_strand_id
1 'polypeptide(L)'
;MVLHEVTRNQTPTSEKLAQWAAAGQVSVRTTRTFQHHQQMLAANPAAARTADLGELAIQETMNDFALDQPQQTGVFLFEDHKIARTSFLLPDNCRKISTRAYLLFLEQQGWLESAADIERRAIQAGRSFSKLRFPPD
;
A
#
# COMPACT_ATOMS: atom_id res chain seq x y z
N MET A 1 8.14 1.73 -6.50
CA MET A 1 8.69 1.31 -5.19
C MET A 1 7.82 0.27 -4.48
N VAL A 2 6.56 0.56 -4.16
CA VAL A 2 5.71 -0.35 -3.35
C VAL A 2 5.54 -1.72 -4.00
N LEU A 3 5.23 -1.78 -5.31
CA LEU A 3 5.14 -3.05 -6.02
C LEU A 3 6.46 -3.84 -5.94
N HIS A 4 7.60 -3.16 -6.12
CA HIS A 4 8.91 -3.78 -5.97
C HIS A 4 9.13 -4.36 -4.55
N GLU A 5 8.79 -3.62 -3.50
CA GLU A 5 8.94 -4.09 -2.11
C GLU A 5 8.13 -5.36 -1.84
N VAL A 6 6.89 -5.43 -2.34
CA VAL A 6 6.03 -6.60 -2.12
C VAL A 6 6.36 -7.79 -3.03
N THR A 7 7.14 -7.58 -4.11
CA THR A 7 7.54 -8.63 -5.05
C THR A 7 9.03 -8.98 -5.05
N ARG A 8 9.90 -8.25 -4.35
CA ARG A 8 11.37 -8.44 -4.43
C ARG A 8 11.85 -9.79 -3.89
N ASN A 9 11.14 -10.34 -2.91
CA ASN A 9 11.48 -11.63 -2.30
C ASN A 9 10.62 -12.72 -2.93
N GLN A 10 11.22 -13.80 -3.41
CA GLN A 10 10.49 -14.93 -4.00
C GLN A 10 9.77 -15.72 -2.91
N THR A 11 8.45 -15.62 -2.89
CA THR A 11 7.55 -16.33 -2.00
C THR A 11 6.27 -16.66 -2.77
N PRO A 12 5.51 -17.69 -2.39
CA PRO A 12 4.22 -17.96 -3.03
C PRO A 12 3.23 -16.78 -2.97
N THR A 13 3.37 -15.90 -1.97
CA THR A 13 2.52 -14.69 -1.85
C THR A 13 2.94 -13.60 -2.82
N SER A 14 4.25 -13.33 -2.92
CA SER A 14 4.76 -12.29 -3.82
C SER A 14 4.54 -12.62 -5.30
N GLU A 15 4.63 -13.90 -5.67
CA GLU A 15 4.29 -14.36 -7.02
C GLU A 15 2.82 -14.11 -7.35
N LYS A 16 1.90 -14.47 -6.44
CA LYS A 16 0.46 -14.21 -6.61
C LYS A 16 0.16 -12.72 -6.73
N LEU A 17 0.83 -11.87 -5.94
CA LEU A 17 0.67 -10.42 -6.03
C LEU A 17 1.17 -9.86 -7.37
N ALA A 18 2.32 -10.34 -7.86
CA ALA A 18 2.85 -9.94 -9.16
C ALA A 18 1.92 -10.36 -10.30
N GLN A 19 1.41 -11.59 -10.27
CA GLN A 19 0.45 -12.11 -11.25
C GLN A 19 -0.86 -11.33 -11.22
N TRP A 20 -1.40 -11.04 -10.04
CA TRP A 20 -2.62 -10.24 -9.89
C TRP A 20 -2.43 -8.83 -10.45
N ALA A 21 -1.31 -8.16 -10.12
CA ALA A 21 -1.04 -6.82 -10.61
C ALA A 21 -0.90 -6.79 -12.14
N ALA A 22 -0.26 -7.80 -12.73
CA ALA A 22 -0.12 -7.94 -14.18
C ALA A 22 -1.46 -8.26 -14.86
N ALA A 23 -2.21 -9.23 -14.36
CA ALA A 23 -3.50 -9.64 -14.90
C ALA A 23 -4.56 -8.54 -14.81
N GLY A 24 -4.56 -7.78 -13.71
CA GLY A 24 -5.44 -6.63 -13.53
C GLY A 24 -4.94 -5.35 -14.22
N GLN A 25 -3.79 -5.39 -14.91
CA GLN A 25 -3.15 -4.24 -15.55
C GLN A 25 -3.07 -3.02 -14.62
N VAL A 26 -2.69 -3.27 -13.36
CA VAL A 26 -2.64 -2.23 -12.33
C VAL A 26 -1.64 -1.15 -12.75
N SER A 27 -2.10 0.09 -12.90
CA SER A 27 -1.24 1.24 -13.21
C SER A 27 -0.24 1.49 -12.09
N VAL A 28 1.06 1.39 -12.41
CA VAL A 28 2.15 1.64 -11.46
C VAL A 28 2.81 2.97 -11.78
N ARG A 29 2.74 3.94 -10.84
CA ARG A 29 3.51 5.18 -10.95
C ARG A 29 4.96 4.94 -10.53
N THR A 30 5.89 5.31 -11.40
CA THR A 30 7.33 5.32 -11.06
C THR A 30 7.65 6.54 -10.21
N THR A 31 8.39 6.33 -9.12
CA THR A 31 8.82 7.39 -8.21
C THR A 31 10.32 7.63 -8.32
N ARG A 32 10.77 8.86 -8.05
CA ARG A 32 12.21 9.20 -7.96
C ARG A 32 12.90 8.39 -6.88
N THR A 33 12.20 8.14 -5.76
CA THR A 33 12.65 7.23 -4.71
C THR A 33 13.06 5.85 -5.28
N PHE A 34 12.23 5.28 -6.16
CA PHE A 34 12.53 3.99 -6.77
C PHE A 34 13.69 4.05 -7.76
N GLN A 35 13.72 5.08 -8.62
CA GLN A 35 14.80 5.27 -9.59
C GLN A 35 16.16 5.41 -8.89
N HIS A 36 16.22 6.21 -7.83
CA HIS A 36 17.44 6.39 -7.04
C HIS A 36 17.88 5.08 -6.38
N HIS A 37 16.95 4.32 -5.80
CA HIS A 37 17.24 3.01 -5.24
C HIS A 37 17.82 2.03 -6.29
N GLN A 38 17.27 2.00 -7.50
CA GLN A 38 17.80 1.17 -8.59
C GLN A 38 19.23 1.57 -9.00
N GLN A 39 19.52 2.88 -9.07
CA GLN A 39 20.86 3.38 -9.37
C GLN A 39 21.86 2.99 -8.28
N MET A 40 21.49 3.13 -7.01
CA MET A 40 22.33 2.76 -5.87
C MET A 40 22.58 1.25 -5.81
N LEU A 41 21.57 0.42 -6.07
CA LEU A 41 21.73 -1.03 -6.17
C LEU A 41 22.69 -1.42 -7.30
N ALA A 42 22.61 -0.76 -8.45
CA ALA A 42 23.50 -1.04 -9.58
C ALA A 42 24.96 -0.62 -9.29
N ALA A 43 25.16 0.48 -8.56
CA ALA A 43 26.49 1.02 -8.26
C ALA A 43 27.16 0.32 -7.06
N ASN A 44 26.42 0.10 -5.97
CA ASN A 44 26.92 -0.56 -4.77
C ASN A 44 25.77 -1.20 -3.96
N PRO A 45 25.48 -2.49 -4.18
CA PRO A 45 24.41 -3.21 -3.48
C PRO A 45 24.52 -3.17 -1.95
N ALA A 46 25.74 -3.17 -1.41
CA ALA A 46 25.96 -3.19 0.04
C ALA A 46 25.66 -1.85 0.73
N ALA A 47 25.66 -0.74 -0.02
CA ALA A 47 25.36 0.60 0.48
C ALA A 47 23.90 1.03 0.23
N ALA A 48 23.12 0.23 -0.49
CA ALA A 48 21.72 0.53 -0.78
C ALA A 48 20.88 0.41 0.50
N ARG A 49 20.48 1.56 1.07
CA ARG A 49 19.53 1.60 2.19
C ARG A 49 18.17 1.09 1.71
N THR A 50 17.57 0.17 2.44
CA THR A 50 16.27 -0.44 2.11
C THR A 50 15.14 -0.05 3.04
N ALA A 51 15.46 0.58 4.19
CA ALA A 51 14.46 0.98 5.18
C ALA A 51 13.63 2.19 4.70
N ASP A 52 12.32 2.14 4.95
CA ASP A 52 11.33 3.21 4.77
C ASP A 52 11.12 3.73 3.34
N LEU A 53 11.73 3.09 2.33
CA LEU A 53 11.62 3.52 0.93
C LEU A 53 10.19 3.43 0.40
N GLY A 54 9.41 2.45 0.86
CA GLY A 54 7.99 2.32 0.49
C GLY A 54 7.19 3.53 0.96
N GLU A 55 7.37 3.91 2.22
CA GLU A 55 6.75 5.05 2.87
C GLU A 55 7.15 6.38 2.20
N LEU A 56 8.43 6.57 1.88
CA LEU A 56 8.91 7.75 1.13
C LEU A 56 8.28 7.85 -0.27
N ALA A 57 8.23 6.73 -1.00
CA ALA A 57 7.64 6.70 -2.33
C ALA A 57 6.12 6.97 -2.31
N ILE A 58 5.43 6.53 -1.26
CA ILE A 58 4.02 6.87 -1.04
C ILE A 58 3.88 8.38 -0.84
N GLN A 59 4.66 8.98 0.05
CA GLN A 59 4.58 10.43 0.31
C GLN A 59 4.89 11.25 -0.94
N GLU A 60 5.90 10.84 -1.71
CA GLU A 60 6.22 11.43 -3.01
C GLU A 60 5.00 11.39 -3.95
N THR A 61 4.37 10.23 -4.09
CA THR A 61 3.20 10.06 -4.95
C THR A 61 2.03 10.92 -4.48
N MET A 62 1.78 11.02 -3.16
CA MET A 62 0.70 11.84 -2.61
C MET A 62 0.92 13.33 -2.86
N ASN A 63 2.17 13.80 -2.81
CA ASN A 63 2.50 15.18 -3.16
C ASN A 63 2.23 15.46 -4.64
N ASP A 64 2.56 14.53 -5.53
CA ASP A 64 2.28 14.68 -6.97
C ASP A 64 0.75 14.71 -7.22
N PHE A 65 -0.04 13.88 -6.53
CA PHE A 65 -1.51 13.90 -6.59
C PHE A 65 -2.12 15.25 -6.18
N ALA A 66 -1.45 16.02 -5.32
CA ALA A 66 -1.88 17.38 -4.96
C ALA A 66 -1.76 18.37 -6.12
N LEU A 67 -0.87 18.08 -7.07
CA LEU A 67 -0.52 18.96 -8.19
C LEU A 67 -1.18 18.53 -9.51
N ASP A 68 -1.73 17.32 -9.59
CA ASP A 68 -2.39 16.80 -10.79
C ASP A 68 -3.60 17.67 -11.18
N GLN A 69 -3.70 18.03 -12.47
CA GLN A 69 -4.81 18.78 -13.05
C GLN A 69 -5.48 18.00 -14.19
N PRO A 70 -6.80 17.74 -14.15
CA PRO A 70 -7.73 18.07 -13.07
C PRO A 70 -7.45 17.26 -11.81
N GLN A 71 -7.79 17.84 -10.64
CA GLN A 71 -7.57 17.21 -9.35
C GLN A 71 -8.37 15.90 -9.23
N GLN A 72 -7.68 14.78 -9.07
CA GLN A 72 -8.29 13.44 -8.96
C GLN A 72 -8.57 13.07 -7.50
N THR A 73 -9.70 12.45 -7.18
CA THR A 73 -9.92 11.90 -5.84
C THR A 73 -9.01 10.69 -5.61
N GLY A 74 -8.21 10.73 -4.54
CA GLY A 74 -7.31 9.64 -4.16
C GLY A 74 -7.83 8.85 -2.97
N VAL A 75 -7.61 7.54 -2.98
CA VAL A 75 -7.80 6.70 -1.79
C VAL A 75 -6.45 6.10 -1.42
N PHE A 76 -5.98 6.46 -0.23
CA PHE A 76 -4.80 5.84 0.35
C PHE A 76 -5.23 4.68 1.25
N LEU A 77 -5.19 3.47 0.68
CA LEU A 77 -5.45 2.22 1.38
C LEU A 77 -4.19 1.73 2.08
N PHE A 78 -4.27 1.52 3.40
CA PHE A 78 -3.13 1.07 4.19
C PHE A 78 -3.53 -0.06 5.16
N GLU A 79 -2.54 -0.80 5.64
CA GLU A 79 -2.75 -1.85 6.63
C GLU A 79 -2.91 -1.25 8.03
N ASP A 80 -3.93 -1.71 8.78
CA ASP A 80 -4.34 -1.13 10.06
C ASP A 80 -3.17 -0.99 11.06
N HIS A 81 -2.16 -1.87 11.01
CA HIS A 81 -1.06 -1.88 11.99
C HIS A 81 -0.01 -0.77 11.77
N LYS A 82 -0.04 -0.09 10.61
CA LYS A 82 0.96 0.93 10.26
C LYS A 82 0.56 2.38 10.58
N ILE A 83 -0.70 2.65 10.94
CA ILE A 83 -1.19 4.03 11.16
C ILE A 83 -0.42 4.76 12.26
N ALA A 84 -0.03 4.06 13.32
CA ALA A 84 0.53 4.71 14.51
C ALA A 84 1.98 5.20 14.34
N ARG A 85 2.71 4.77 13.29
CA ARG A 85 4.15 5.07 13.16
C ARG A 85 4.51 6.05 12.04
N THR A 86 3.62 6.30 11.09
CA THR A 86 3.97 7.14 9.93
C THR A 86 2.84 8.12 9.62
N SER A 87 3.01 9.38 10.02
CA SER A 87 2.09 10.46 9.70
C SER A 87 2.22 10.84 8.22
N PHE A 88 1.48 10.16 7.35
CA PHE A 88 1.37 10.57 5.94
C PHE A 88 0.65 11.92 5.84
N LEU A 89 1.19 12.85 5.06
CA LEU A 89 0.48 14.07 4.67
C LEU A 89 -0.30 13.77 3.39
N LEU A 90 -1.63 13.87 3.45
CA LEU A 90 -2.49 13.66 2.30
C LEU A 90 -3.07 15.00 1.81
N PRO A 91 -3.21 15.18 0.49
CA PRO A 91 -3.99 16.28 -0.08
C PRO A 91 -5.46 16.21 0.33
N ASP A 92 -6.18 17.34 0.28
CA ASP A 92 -7.60 17.43 0.67
C ASP A 92 -8.52 16.52 -0.16
N ASN A 93 -8.16 16.28 -1.42
CA ASN A 93 -8.84 15.37 -2.34
C ASN A 93 -8.55 13.88 -2.05
N CYS A 94 -7.72 13.56 -1.06
CA CYS A 94 -7.32 12.20 -0.74
C CYS A 94 -7.92 11.73 0.59
N ARG A 95 -8.37 10.48 0.64
CA ARG A 95 -8.92 9.85 1.85
C ARG A 95 -7.99 8.73 2.34
N LYS A 96 -7.64 8.76 3.61
CA LYS A 96 -7.03 7.62 4.32
C LYS A 96 -8.11 6.59 4.57
N ILE A 97 -7.88 5.34 4.18
CA ILE A 97 -8.80 4.23 4.47
C ILE A 97 -7.98 3.02 4.92
N SER A 98 -8.38 2.39 6.03
CA SER A 98 -7.71 1.18 6.48
C SER A 98 -8.20 -0.05 5.73
N THR A 99 -7.40 -1.11 5.74
CA THR A 99 -7.78 -2.40 5.13
C THR A 99 -9.10 -2.91 5.72
N ARG A 100 -9.25 -2.86 7.06
CA ARG A 100 -10.52 -3.24 7.70
C ARG A 100 -11.70 -2.40 7.23
N ALA A 101 -11.59 -1.06 7.23
CA ALA A 101 -12.68 -0.19 6.79
C ALA A 101 -13.06 -0.43 5.33
N TYR A 102 -12.06 -0.69 4.47
CA TYR A 102 -12.30 -1.03 3.08
C TYR A 102 -13.05 -2.36 2.92
N LEU A 103 -12.66 -3.41 3.65
CA LEU A 103 -13.35 -4.70 3.61
C LEU A 103 -14.81 -4.61 4.08
N LEU A 104 -15.07 -3.86 5.15
CA LEU A 104 -16.44 -3.61 5.63
C LEU A 104 -17.27 -2.85 4.59
N PHE A 105 -16.68 -1.85 3.93
CA PHE A 105 -17.34 -1.16 2.84
C PHE A 105 -17.70 -2.12 1.70
N LEU A 106 -16.78 -2.99 1.27
CA LEU A 106 -17.05 -3.99 0.22
C LEU A 106 -18.18 -4.95 0.61
N GLU A 107 -18.26 -5.37 1.87
CA GLU A 107 -19.35 -6.19 2.40
C GLU A 107 -20.68 -5.45 2.36
N GLN A 108 -20.71 -4.18 2.79
CA GLN A 108 -21.92 -3.35 2.72
C GLN A 108 -22.41 -3.11 1.28
N GLN A 109 -21.50 -3.07 0.30
CA GLN A 109 -21.86 -2.99 -1.12
C GLN A 109 -22.27 -4.34 -1.73
N GLY A 110 -22.18 -5.44 -0.97
CA GLY A 110 -22.44 -6.79 -1.47
C GLY A 110 -21.38 -7.33 -2.43
N TRP A 111 -20.20 -6.69 -2.50
CA TRP A 111 -19.07 -7.12 -3.33
C TRP A 111 -18.17 -8.13 -2.62
N LEU A 112 -18.36 -8.25 -1.31
CA LEU A 112 -17.71 -9.22 -0.46
C LEU A 112 -18.77 -9.93 0.40
N GLU A 113 -18.66 -11.25 0.50
CA GLU A 113 -19.60 -12.04 1.32
C GLU A 113 -19.44 -11.78 2.82
N SER A 114 -18.20 -11.75 3.32
CA SER A 114 -17.93 -11.38 4.71
C SER A 114 -16.54 -10.79 4.91
N ALA A 115 -16.48 -9.58 5.49
CA ALA A 115 -15.22 -8.96 5.92
C ALA A 115 -14.60 -9.72 7.09
N ALA A 116 -15.43 -10.19 8.03
CA ALA A 116 -15.00 -10.93 9.21
C ALA A 116 -14.32 -12.26 8.84
N ASP A 117 -14.80 -12.94 7.80
CA ASP A 117 -14.20 -14.20 7.33
C ASP A 117 -12.85 -13.99 6.65
N ILE A 118 -12.64 -12.87 5.97
CA ILE A 118 -11.32 -12.49 5.46
C ILE A 118 -10.36 -12.20 6.62
N GLU A 119 -10.78 -11.40 7.59
CA GLU A 119 -9.96 -11.09 8.77
C GLU A 119 -9.56 -12.37 9.52
N ARG A 120 -10.50 -13.29 9.75
CA ARG A 120 -10.23 -14.57 10.42
C ARG A 120 -9.21 -15.43 9.67
N ARG A 121 -9.35 -15.56 8.34
CA ARG A 121 -8.40 -16.33 7.51
C ARG A 121 -7.01 -15.71 7.50
N ALA A 122 -6.94 -14.39 7.45
CA ALA A 122 -5.66 -13.68 7.50
C ALA A 122 -4.96 -13.87 8.86
N ILE A 123 -5.70 -13.84 9.98
CA ILE A 123 -5.15 -14.16 11.32
C ILE A 123 -4.66 -15.60 11.38
N GLN A 124 -5.42 -16.57 10.87
CA GLN A 124 -5.01 -17.98 10.79
C GLN A 124 -3.73 -18.17 9.93
N ALA A 125 -3.54 -17.33 8.92
CA ALA A 125 -2.34 -17.28 8.10
C ALA A 125 -1.17 -16.49 8.76
N GLY A 126 -1.29 -16.13 10.04
CA GLY A 126 -0.25 -15.46 10.82
C GLY A 126 -0.16 -13.95 10.60
N ARG A 127 -1.17 -13.31 10.00
CA ARG A 127 -1.22 -11.84 9.88
C ARG A 127 -1.78 -11.20 11.15
N SER A 128 -1.26 -10.02 11.50
CA SER A 128 -1.72 -9.26 12.65
C SER A 128 -2.52 -8.05 12.20
N PHE A 129 -3.80 -8.00 12.58
CA PHE A 129 -4.59 -6.79 12.44
C PHE A 129 -4.32 -5.84 13.61
N SER A 130 -4.36 -4.54 13.33
CA SER A 130 -4.30 -3.56 14.41
C SER A 130 -5.54 -3.63 15.27
N LYS A 131 -5.31 -3.40 16.56
CA LYS A 131 -6.38 -3.13 17.53
C LYS A 131 -6.94 -1.71 17.37
N LEU A 132 -6.20 -0.81 16.74
CA LEU A 132 -6.67 0.54 16.44
C LEU A 132 -7.67 0.48 15.27
N ARG A 133 -8.82 1.12 15.45
CA ARG A 133 -9.84 1.29 14.41
C ARG A 133 -9.60 2.61 13.69
N PHE A 134 -9.71 2.58 12.37
CA PHE A 134 -9.66 3.78 11.54
C PHE A 134 -10.71 3.70 10.42
N PRO A 135 -11.64 4.66 10.33
CA PRO A 135 -11.83 5.76 11.28
C PRO A 135 -12.17 5.26 12.69
N PRO A 136 -11.84 6.02 13.76
CA PRO A 136 -12.29 5.70 15.11
C PRO A 136 -13.82 5.77 15.17
N ASP A 137 -14.43 4.86 15.94
CA ASP A 137 -15.87 4.88 16.24
C ASP A 137 -16.27 6.18 16.97
#